data_AF-A0A965QRN2-F1
#
_entry.id   AF-A0A965QRN2-F1
#
_cell.length_a   1.000
_cell.length_b   1.000
_cell.length_c   1.000
_cell.angle_alpha   90.00
_cell.angle_beta   90.00
_cell.angle_gamma   90.00
#
_symmetry.space_group_name_H-M   'P 1'
#
loop_
_entity.id
_entity.type
_entity.pdbx_description
1 polymer ?
#
loop_
_entity_poly.entity_id
_entity_poly.type
_entity_poly.pdbx_seq_one_letter_code
_entity_poly.pdbx_strand_id
1 'polypeptide(L)'
;MWGPRRSALRRLVAGGAAEGAGGPGARRRSALPGARRTLRGHGSRRPGAVPGLARHASLRGRTGGDPGHASRRGDPAGLRPDADPARRSRAGPGGDGRRAHARRLRGAVRHPARPTGEVRRPPLADLGRGRHQRPAGRAGPRRRSVTMPRSFLLLAIAVLLAPCLSRAAEAPAGRTLRVGAEQRFKAPSAAAAVAQDGDTIEIEAGTYPGDVAVWSADGLVIRGVDGVAHLDARGKSAQQKAIWVIRGADTTVEHVEFSGCRVPDKNGAGIRQEGRGLVVRHCLFHDNENGILTGADSQSDVLVEQSEFHHNGAGDGYSHNLYIGRVRSFTLRFCSSHHARTGHLVKSRAQASSILYNRLMDEADGTSSYVIDLPDGGRSVIVGNIIQHGPRAENGLAVSYGAEGAKNDLQELFVVNNTCVNERAAAGSFVRVTGKPTVRVVNNIVVGTTTVLAGGGETTNNLVGPNPGFVDAARYDYRLTRHSKAVGAGVDSGRAGDVSLEPRYYYRDPVAGTPRPAGEKLNIGACPAGGK
;
A
#
# COMPACT_ATOMS: atom_id res chain seq x y z
N MET A 1 39.58 2.21 -14.86
CA MET A 1 40.52 1.07 -14.68
C MET A 1 41.11 1.19 -13.28
N TRP A 2 41.60 0.08 -12.69
CA TRP A 2 42.04 -0.10 -11.30
C TRP A 2 40.94 -0.37 -10.28
N GLY A 3 41.20 -1.40 -9.48
CA GLY A 3 40.33 -1.98 -8.46
C GLY A 3 41.04 -2.04 -7.09
N PRO A 4 40.64 -2.95 -6.18
CA PRO A 4 40.34 -2.54 -4.81
C PRO A 4 41.33 -3.06 -3.76
N ARG A 5 41.26 -2.50 -2.54
CA ARG A 5 41.84 -3.12 -1.34
C ARG A 5 40.88 -3.15 -0.15
N ARG A 6 41.10 -4.14 0.71
CA ARG A 6 40.22 -4.61 1.77
C ARG A 6 40.61 -4.05 3.16
N SER A 7 39.60 -4.05 4.03
CA SER A 7 39.60 -4.03 5.50
C SER A 7 40.87 -4.37 6.28
N ALA A 8 41.07 -3.67 7.40
CA ALA A 8 41.71 -4.19 8.62
C ALA A 8 41.23 -3.45 9.89
N LEU A 9 41.00 -4.19 10.98
CA LEU A 9 40.78 -3.65 12.34
C LEU A 9 42.09 -3.07 12.91
N ARG A 10 41.97 -2.11 13.85
CA ARG A 10 42.91 -1.98 14.97
C ARG A 10 42.22 -1.43 16.23
N ARG A 11 42.33 -2.17 17.34
CA ARG A 11 42.24 -1.61 18.70
C ARG A 11 43.60 -0.99 19.05
N LEU A 12 43.61 0.02 19.90
CA LEU A 12 44.81 0.52 20.57
C LEU A 12 44.50 0.74 22.06
N VAL A 13 45.48 0.45 22.91
CA VAL A 13 45.44 0.56 24.37
C VAL A 13 46.68 1.34 24.82
N ALA A 14 46.48 2.31 25.71
CA ALA A 14 47.48 2.90 26.60
C ALA A 14 46.71 3.67 27.71
N GLY A 15 47.14 3.75 28.98
CA GLY A 15 48.26 3.08 29.66
C GLY A 15 48.60 3.76 31.01
N GLY A 16 49.03 2.99 32.01
CA GLY A 16 49.58 3.46 33.30
C GLY A 16 48.57 3.72 34.43
N ALA A 17 48.91 3.57 35.73
CA ALA A 17 50.12 3.01 36.37
C ALA A 17 49.88 2.69 37.88
N ALA A 18 50.89 2.15 38.57
CA ALA A 18 50.98 1.82 40.01
C ALA A 18 50.11 0.62 40.51
N GLU A 19 50.66 -0.56 40.85
CA GLU A 19 51.60 -0.95 41.94
C GLU A 19 50.90 -1.40 43.24
N GLY A 20 51.32 -2.54 43.79
CA GLY A 20 50.82 -3.11 45.05
C GLY A 20 50.75 -4.64 45.05
N ALA A 21 51.75 -5.31 45.64
CA ALA A 21 51.84 -6.77 45.68
C ALA A 21 51.14 -7.38 46.93
N GLY A 22 50.70 -8.65 46.83
CA GLY A 22 50.35 -9.47 48.00
C GLY A 22 49.22 -10.47 47.81
N GLY A 23 49.55 -11.76 47.66
CA GLY A 23 48.72 -12.87 48.16
C GLY A 23 49.41 -13.49 49.38
N PRO A 24 49.04 -14.70 49.85
CA PRO A 24 47.86 -15.52 49.54
C PRO A 24 47.12 -15.97 50.83
N GLY A 25 46.22 -16.97 50.75
CA GLY A 25 45.86 -17.78 51.94
C GLY A 25 44.38 -18.15 52.04
N ALA A 26 44.09 -19.37 52.51
CA ALA A 26 42.74 -19.93 52.54
C ALA A 26 42.42 -20.67 53.85
N ARG A 27 41.11 -20.89 54.09
CA ARG A 27 40.51 -21.73 55.17
C ARG A 27 40.56 -21.06 56.57
N ARG A 28 39.68 -21.36 57.55
CA ARG A 28 38.88 -22.58 57.86
C ARG A 28 37.84 -22.28 58.98
N ARG A 29 36.72 -23.05 59.06
CA ARG A 29 35.77 -23.20 60.22
C ARG A 29 34.97 -21.91 60.58
N SER A 30 33.79 -21.87 61.22
CA SER A 30 32.66 -22.79 61.53
C SER A 30 31.48 -21.90 62.05
N ALA A 31 30.21 -22.28 62.26
CA ALA A 31 29.54 -23.58 62.40
C ALA A 31 28.04 -23.54 61.94
N LEU A 32 27.18 -24.38 62.54
CA LEU A 32 25.70 -24.41 62.52
C LEU A 32 25.17 -24.01 63.93
N PRO A 33 23.85 -23.80 64.23
CA PRO A 33 22.62 -24.37 63.62
C PRO A 33 21.48 -23.33 63.37
N GLY A 34 20.23 -23.64 63.00
CA GLY A 34 19.54 -24.90 62.69
C GLY A 34 18.06 -24.69 62.29
N ALA A 35 17.43 -25.75 61.76
CA ALA A 35 16.04 -25.88 61.28
C ALA A 35 14.94 -25.02 61.97
N ARG A 36 14.07 -24.31 61.22
CA ARG A 36 12.81 -24.82 60.60
C ARG A 36 11.91 -25.65 61.55
N ARG A 37 10.67 -25.19 61.81
CA ARG A 37 9.40 -25.79 61.26
C ARG A 37 8.08 -25.13 61.71
N THR A 38 7.33 -24.64 60.72
CA THR A 38 5.88 -24.86 60.43
C THR A 38 4.73 -24.53 61.40
N LEU A 39 3.69 -23.92 60.80
CA LEU A 39 2.24 -24.13 60.99
C LEU A 39 1.54 -23.60 62.26
N ARG A 40 0.71 -22.57 62.08
CA ARG A 40 -0.77 -22.69 61.92
C ARG A 40 -1.38 -21.31 61.66
N GLY A 41 -2.52 -21.27 60.97
CA GLY A 41 -3.35 -20.07 60.85
C GLY A 41 -4.69 -20.25 61.55
N HIS A 42 -5.24 -19.17 62.07
CA HIS A 42 -6.68 -18.94 62.23
C HIS A 42 -6.92 -17.42 62.24
N GLY A 43 -8.03 -16.97 61.65
CA GLY A 43 -8.39 -15.55 61.61
C GLY A 43 -9.55 -15.23 62.54
N SER A 44 -9.81 -13.94 62.76
CA SER A 44 -11.14 -13.32 62.84
C SER A 44 -11.06 -11.88 63.38
N ARG A 45 -12.17 -11.14 63.22
CA ARG A 45 -12.53 -9.84 63.87
C ARG A 45 -12.02 -8.54 63.21
N ARG A 46 -12.95 -7.92 62.45
CA ARG A 46 -13.21 -6.46 62.40
C ARG A 46 -14.01 -6.04 63.67
N PRO A 47 -14.44 -4.77 63.88
CA PRO A 47 -14.05 -3.47 63.29
C PRO A 47 -13.68 -2.39 64.36
N GLY A 48 -13.29 -1.19 63.92
CA GLY A 48 -13.23 0.05 64.72
C GLY A 48 -13.12 1.28 63.80
N ALA A 49 -13.73 2.42 64.15
CA ALA A 49 -13.99 3.51 63.16
C ALA A 49 -13.88 4.94 63.73
N VAL A 50 -13.43 5.88 62.87
CA VAL A 50 -13.50 7.38 62.94
C VAL A 50 -12.86 8.06 64.19
N PRO A 51 -12.70 9.42 64.30
CA PRO A 51 -13.24 10.55 63.49
C PRO A 51 -12.27 11.71 63.10
N GLY A 52 -12.79 12.72 62.38
CA GLY A 52 -12.19 14.05 62.12
C GLY A 52 -12.06 14.40 60.62
N LEU A 53 -12.95 15.12 59.88
CA LEU A 53 -13.60 16.44 60.06
C LEU A 53 -12.58 17.60 60.19
N ALA A 54 -12.71 18.77 59.52
CA ALA A 54 -13.89 19.44 58.93
C ALA A 54 -13.53 20.24 57.64
N ARG A 55 -14.42 20.37 56.61
CA ARG A 55 -15.40 21.47 56.29
C ARG A 55 -14.76 22.82 55.90
N HIS A 56 -15.36 23.75 55.12
CA HIS A 56 -16.76 24.06 54.71
C HIS A 56 -16.78 24.57 53.23
N ALA A 57 -17.77 24.24 52.37
CA ALA A 57 -19.09 24.89 52.11
C ALA A 57 -19.03 26.26 51.37
N SER A 58 -19.99 26.69 50.54
CA SER A 58 -21.46 26.46 50.53
C SER A 58 -22.05 26.59 49.08
N LEU A 59 -23.04 25.78 48.63
CA LEU A 59 -24.53 25.97 48.71
C LEU A 59 -25.09 27.16 47.88
N ARG A 60 -26.22 27.13 47.14
CA ARG A 60 -27.37 26.22 46.85
C ARG A 60 -27.79 26.42 45.34
N GLY A 61 -28.62 25.61 44.68
CA GLY A 61 -29.25 24.31 45.00
C GLY A 61 -30.60 24.09 44.25
N ARG A 62 -31.07 22.82 44.16
CA ARG A 62 -32.47 22.33 43.88
C ARG A 62 -33.13 22.75 42.53
N THR A 63 -33.94 21.95 41.81
CA THR A 63 -34.58 20.61 41.90
C THR A 63 -34.48 19.94 40.50
N GLY A 64 -34.45 18.63 40.26
CA GLY A 64 -35.29 17.53 40.75
C GLY A 64 -36.27 17.08 39.65
N GLY A 65 -35.99 15.96 38.96
CA GLY A 65 -36.83 15.41 37.88
C GLY A 65 -36.14 14.31 37.04
N ASP A 66 -36.49 13.04 37.32
CA ASP A 66 -36.29 11.86 36.46
C ASP A 66 -37.57 11.73 35.55
N PRO A 67 -37.68 10.90 34.48
CA PRO A 67 -36.94 9.65 34.26
C PRO A 67 -36.43 9.31 32.84
N GLY A 68 -35.35 8.52 32.84
CA GLY A 68 -35.25 7.29 32.04
C GLY A 68 -35.01 7.37 30.52
N HIS A 69 -33.88 6.81 30.07
CA HIS A 69 -33.80 6.28 28.71
C HIS A 69 -33.11 4.91 28.64
N ALA A 70 -33.78 3.98 27.97
CA ALA A 70 -33.37 2.60 27.84
C ALA A 70 -32.36 2.42 26.69
N SER A 71 -31.40 1.53 26.89
CA SER A 71 -30.50 1.06 25.84
C SER A 71 -31.29 0.39 24.70
N ARG A 72 -31.11 0.86 23.46
CA ARG A 72 -31.43 0.07 22.27
C ARG A 72 -30.21 -0.02 21.35
N ARG A 73 -29.93 -1.26 20.95
CA ARG A 73 -28.96 -1.60 19.91
C ARG A 73 -29.44 -1.06 18.57
N GLY A 74 -28.52 -0.63 17.73
CA GLY A 74 -28.77 -0.30 16.32
C GLY A 74 -27.61 -0.77 15.46
N ASP A 75 -27.89 -1.67 14.53
CA ASP A 75 -26.95 -2.03 13.46
C ASP A 75 -26.81 -0.85 12.47
N PRO A 76 -25.61 -0.56 11.95
CA PRO A 76 -25.45 0.38 10.86
C PRO A 76 -25.59 -0.33 9.50
N ALA A 77 -26.76 -0.19 8.88
CA ALA A 77 -26.94 -0.48 7.46
C ALA A 77 -26.84 0.81 6.63
N GLY A 78 -26.08 0.77 5.53
CA GLY A 78 -26.17 1.76 4.44
C GLY A 78 -25.09 2.83 4.41
N LEU A 79 -23.88 2.46 3.98
CA LEU A 79 -22.96 3.42 3.35
C LEU A 79 -23.60 3.92 2.04
N ARG A 80 -23.67 5.25 1.87
CA ARG A 80 -24.06 5.89 0.61
C ARG A 80 -22.83 6.02 -0.29
N PRO A 81 -22.97 6.02 -1.63
CA PRO A 81 -21.84 6.26 -2.52
C PRO A 81 -21.37 7.72 -2.42
N ASP A 82 -20.08 7.92 -2.17
CA ASP A 82 -19.48 9.24 -2.05
C ASP A 82 -19.46 10.00 -3.40
N ALA A 83 -19.69 11.30 -3.32
CA ALA A 83 -19.56 12.21 -4.45
C ALA A 83 -18.14 12.80 -4.50
N ASP A 84 -17.58 12.83 -5.71
CA ASP A 84 -16.25 13.39 -6.01
C ASP A 84 -16.11 14.85 -5.51
N PRO A 85 -15.12 15.16 -4.63
CA PRO A 85 -14.91 16.51 -4.11
C PRO A 85 -14.20 17.47 -5.08
N ALA A 86 -13.80 17.04 -6.29
CA ALA A 86 -12.97 17.83 -7.22
C ALA A 86 -13.64 19.06 -7.87
N ARG A 87 -14.74 19.63 -7.34
CA ARG A 87 -15.49 20.69 -8.04
C ARG A 87 -16.17 21.79 -7.19
N ARG A 88 -15.43 22.41 -6.26
CA ARG A 88 -15.85 23.71 -5.65
C ARG A 88 -14.71 24.73 -5.48
N SER A 89 -14.36 25.43 -6.56
CA SER A 89 -13.67 26.73 -6.45
C SER A 89 -13.89 27.61 -7.69
N ARG A 90 -14.89 28.49 -7.64
CA ARG A 90 -14.95 29.77 -8.37
C ARG A 90 -16.18 30.56 -7.89
N ALA A 91 -15.94 31.64 -7.17
CA ALA A 91 -16.93 32.67 -6.86
C ALA A 91 -16.28 34.03 -7.13
N GLY A 92 -16.98 34.88 -7.88
CA GLY A 92 -16.62 36.25 -8.23
C GLY A 92 -17.89 36.95 -8.72
N PRO A 93 -18.13 38.22 -8.39
CA PRO A 93 -19.49 38.63 -8.03
C PRO A 93 -20.19 39.54 -9.06
N GLY A 94 -21.52 39.64 -8.94
CA GLY A 94 -22.29 40.78 -9.46
C GLY A 94 -23.71 40.43 -9.92
N GLY A 95 -24.63 41.39 -9.77
CA GLY A 95 -25.79 41.52 -10.65
C GLY A 95 -27.10 40.85 -10.23
N ASP A 96 -27.84 41.54 -9.37
CA ASP A 96 -29.26 41.89 -9.51
C ASP A 96 -30.23 41.06 -10.39
N GLY A 97 -31.47 40.90 -9.90
CA GLY A 97 -32.64 40.97 -10.78
C GLY A 97 -33.56 39.73 -10.95
N ARG A 98 -34.80 39.93 -10.48
CA ARG A 98 -36.09 39.43 -11.04
C ARG A 98 -36.61 38.04 -10.65
N ARG A 99 -37.80 38.13 -10.03
CA ARG A 99 -38.83 37.12 -9.76
C ARG A 99 -39.29 36.39 -11.03
N ALA A 100 -39.63 35.10 -10.93
CA ALA A 100 -40.83 34.53 -11.55
C ALA A 100 -41.29 33.23 -10.86
N HIS A 101 -42.60 32.99 -10.87
CA HIS A 101 -43.32 31.87 -10.24
C HIS A 101 -43.00 30.47 -10.80
N ALA A 102 -43.15 29.46 -9.93
CA ALA A 102 -43.81 28.20 -10.31
C ALA A 102 -44.62 27.64 -9.13
N ARG A 103 -45.92 27.37 -9.34
CA ARG A 103 -46.86 26.92 -8.30
C ARG A 103 -47.58 25.67 -8.77
N ARG A 104 -47.31 24.50 -8.15
CA ARG A 104 -48.10 23.24 -8.23
C ARG A 104 -48.19 22.62 -9.65
N LEU A 105 -48.27 21.29 -9.80
CA LEU A 105 -49.46 20.46 -9.55
C LEU A 105 -49.11 19.02 -9.15
N ARG A 106 -50.05 18.35 -8.48
CA ARG A 106 -50.05 16.90 -8.26
C ARG A 106 -50.84 16.22 -9.39
N GLY A 107 -50.43 15.02 -9.79
CA GLY A 107 -51.21 14.15 -10.67
C GLY A 107 -50.73 12.71 -10.56
N ALA A 108 -51.55 11.82 -10.00
CA ALA A 108 -51.28 10.39 -9.95
C ALA A 108 -52.15 9.67 -10.98
N VAL A 109 -51.58 8.74 -11.74
CA VAL A 109 -52.32 7.84 -12.64
C VAL A 109 -51.81 6.41 -12.50
N ARG A 110 -52.73 5.46 -12.64
CA ARG A 110 -52.58 4.01 -12.41
C ARG A 110 -52.03 3.30 -13.66
N HIS A 111 -51.32 2.19 -13.48
CA HIS A 111 -51.05 1.21 -14.53
C HIS A 111 -52.06 0.04 -14.50
N PRO A 112 -52.48 -0.43 -15.69
CA PRO A 112 -52.82 -1.85 -15.85
C PRO A 112 -52.26 -2.52 -17.13
N ALA A 113 -52.14 -3.85 -17.04
CA ALA A 113 -52.11 -4.86 -18.11
C ALA A 113 -50.89 -5.00 -19.07
N ARG A 114 -50.50 -6.28 -19.27
CA ARG A 114 -49.64 -6.79 -20.36
C ARG A 114 -50.47 -7.05 -21.64
N PRO A 115 -49.84 -7.34 -22.77
CA PRO A 115 -49.82 -8.75 -23.20
C PRO A 115 -48.46 -9.27 -23.72
N THR A 116 -48.43 -10.56 -24.03
CA THR A 116 -47.29 -11.40 -24.43
C THR A 116 -47.04 -11.42 -25.95
N GLY A 117 -45.79 -11.72 -26.36
CA GLY A 117 -45.46 -12.09 -27.74
C GLY A 117 -44.10 -12.80 -27.84
N GLU A 118 -44.11 -14.10 -28.12
CA GLU A 118 -42.92 -14.86 -28.51
C GLU A 118 -42.61 -14.67 -30.00
N VAL A 119 -41.34 -14.81 -30.40
CA VAL A 119 -40.96 -15.01 -31.81
C VAL A 119 -40.14 -16.28 -31.94
N ARG A 120 -40.63 -17.22 -32.76
CA ARG A 120 -40.02 -18.53 -33.05
C ARG A 120 -39.13 -18.50 -34.30
N ARG A 121 -38.24 -19.50 -34.38
CA ARG A 121 -37.41 -19.84 -35.56
C ARG A 121 -38.24 -20.38 -36.74
N PRO A 122 -37.77 -20.28 -37.99
CA PRO A 122 -38.15 -21.15 -39.11
C PRO A 122 -37.19 -22.37 -39.30
N PRO A 123 -37.62 -23.52 -39.88
CA PRO A 123 -36.78 -24.73 -40.04
C PRO A 123 -36.75 -25.35 -41.47
N LEU A 124 -36.11 -26.55 -41.58
CA LEU A 124 -36.12 -27.58 -42.68
C LEU A 124 -35.17 -27.31 -43.88
N ALA A 125 -34.21 -28.18 -44.26
CA ALA A 125 -34.20 -29.62 -44.68
C ALA A 125 -34.46 -29.77 -46.21
N ASP A 126 -33.93 -30.72 -47.00
CA ASP A 126 -33.12 -31.96 -46.82
C ASP A 126 -32.32 -32.28 -48.13
N LEU A 127 -31.74 -33.48 -48.25
CA LEU A 127 -31.11 -34.15 -49.42
C LEU A 127 -29.63 -33.81 -49.69
N GLY A 128 -28.73 -34.77 -49.98
CA GLY A 128 -28.88 -36.23 -49.95
C GLY A 128 -27.76 -36.98 -50.71
N ARG A 129 -26.92 -37.73 -49.97
CA ARG A 129 -26.09 -38.90 -50.37
C ARG A 129 -25.30 -38.88 -51.72
N GLY A 130 -23.98 -39.02 -51.62
CA GLY A 130 -23.11 -39.57 -52.68
C GLY A 130 -21.88 -40.26 -52.07
N ARG A 131 -21.62 -41.54 -52.41
CA ARG A 131 -20.47 -42.33 -51.92
C ARG A 131 -19.41 -42.53 -53.01
N HIS A 132 -18.20 -42.92 -52.58
CA HIS A 132 -17.08 -43.44 -53.40
C HIS A 132 -16.39 -42.36 -54.28
N GLN A 133 -15.08 -42.40 -54.55
CA GLN A 133 -14.10 -43.49 -54.54
C GLN A 133 -12.67 -42.94 -54.25
N ARG A 134 -11.73 -43.79 -53.80
CA ARG A 134 -10.27 -43.51 -53.89
C ARG A 134 -9.74 -43.96 -55.25
N PRO A 135 -8.59 -43.43 -55.71
CA PRO A 135 -7.42 -44.32 -55.76
C PRO A 135 -6.13 -43.70 -55.17
N ALA A 136 -5.02 -44.45 -55.23
CA ALA A 136 -3.78 -44.21 -54.48
C ALA A 136 -2.58 -43.75 -55.35
N GLY A 137 -1.54 -43.23 -54.70
CA GLY A 137 -0.25 -42.83 -55.32
C GLY A 137 0.66 -42.08 -54.33
N ARG A 138 1.25 -42.74 -53.32
CA ARG A 138 2.59 -43.37 -53.28
C ARG A 138 3.81 -42.42 -53.32
N ALA A 139 4.62 -42.55 -52.26
CA ALA A 139 6.07 -42.34 -52.16
C ALA A 139 6.65 -40.92 -52.09
N GLY A 140 7.48 -40.71 -51.06
CA GLY A 140 8.30 -39.53 -50.84
C GLY A 140 9.77 -39.68 -51.30
N PRO A 141 10.74 -39.11 -50.56
CA PRO A 141 11.65 -38.12 -51.14
C PRO A 141 12.99 -38.67 -51.62
N ARG A 142 13.62 -37.94 -52.56
CA ARG A 142 15.05 -38.09 -52.88
C ARG A 142 15.78 -36.76 -52.76
N ARG A 143 16.74 -36.71 -51.81
CA ARG A 143 17.78 -35.68 -51.76
C ARG A 143 18.63 -35.76 -53.02
N ARG A 144 18.99 -34.62 -53.61
CA ARG A 144 20.12 -34.49 -54.53
C ARG A 144 20.98 -33.32 -54.11
N SER A 145 22.20 -33.64 -53.67
CA SER A 145 23.28 -32.69 -53.49
C SER A 145 23.78 -32.22 -54.85
N VAL A 146 23.95 -30.91 -55.03
CA VAL A 146 24.67 -30.32 -56.17
C VAL A 146 25.82 -29.49 -55.61
N THR A 147 27.02 -29.85 -56.04
CA THR A 147 28.30 -29.17 -55.76
C THR A 147 28.77 -28.39 -56.99
N MET A 148 29.78 -27.51 -56.80
CA MET A 148 30.51 -26.67 -57.79
C MET A 148 30.08 -25.17 -57.81
N PRO A 149 30.98 -24.24 -58.19
CA PRO A 149 32.33 -24.07 -57.64
C PRO A 149 32.61 -22.59 -57.27
N ARG A 150 33.81 -22.31 -56.73
CA ARG A 150 34.28 -20.93 -56.47
C ARG A 150 34.93 -20.33 -57.72
N SER A 151 34.54 -19.12 -58.12
CA SER A 151 35.42 -17.91 -58.21
C SER A 151 34.91 -16.83 -59.20
N PHE A 152 35.13 -15.55 -58.84
CA PHE A 152 35.05 -14.31 -59.64
C PHE A 152 33.75 -13.94 -60.39
N LEU A 153 33.06 -12.89 -59.88
CA LEU A 153 33.07 -11.58 -60.55
C LEU A 153 32.76 -10.44 -59.54
N LEU A 154 33.57 -9.37 -59.59
CA LEU A 154 33.35 -8.12 -58.86
C LEU A 154 32.56 -7.14 -59.74
N LEU A 155 31.39 -6.64 -59.30
CA LEU A 155 31.01 -5.25 -59.57
C LEU A 155 29.96 -4.69 -58.59
N ALA A 156 30.34 -3.61 -57.91
CA ALA A 156 29.52 -2.51 -57.38
C ALA A 156 28.11 -2.78 -56.80
N ILE A 157 28.01 -2.96 -55.48
CA ILE A 157 27.08 -2.18 -54.65
C ILE A 157 27.83 -1.66 -53.42
N ALA A 158 28.40 -0.45 -53.53
CA ALA A 158 28.92 0.29 -52.40
C ALA A 158 27.79 1.09 -51.73
N VAL A 159 26.86 0.38 -51.06
CA VAL A 159 25.96 1.06 -50.12
C VAL A 159 26.79 1.42 -48.89
N LEU A 160 27.00 2.73 -48.73
CA LEU A 160 27.58 3.33 -47.54
C LEU A 160 26.82 2.83 -46.31
N LEU A 161 27.48 1.99 -45.51
CA LEU A 161 27.12 1.75 -44.11
C LEU A 161 27.41 3.01 -43.31
N ALA A 162 26.59 4.04 -43.53
CA ALA A 162 26.42 5.10 -42.54
C ALA A 162 25.81 4.44 -41.30
N PRO A 163 26.52 4.38 -40.16
CA PRO A 163 25.89 3.94 -38.93
C PRO A 163 24.80 4.98 -38.61
N CYS A 164 23.54 4.60 -38.82
CA CYS A 164 22.42 5.36 -38.30
C CYS A 164 22.41 5.19 -36.79
N LEU A 165 23.35 5.89 -36.12
CA LEU A 165 23.27 6.15 -34.70
C LEU A 165 21.99 6.95 -34.50
N SER A 166 20.90 6.25 -34.21
CA SER A 166 19.76 6.82 -33.52
C SER A 166 20.25 7.27 -32.16
N ARG A 167 20.87 8.46 -32.14
CA ARG A 167 21.10 9.25 -30.95
C ARG A 167 19.71 9.51 -30.41
N ALA A 168 19.30 8.68 -29.44
CA ALA A 168 18.19 9.01 -28.57
C ALA A 168 18.46 10.45 -28.13
N ALA A 169 17.50 11.33 -28.42
CA ALA A 169 17.60 12.71 -28.00
C ALA A 169 17.49 12.70 -26.49
N GLU A 170 18.66 12.60 -25.84
CA GLU A 170 18.83 12.81 -24.41
C GLU A 170 18.25 14.20 -24.17
N ALA A 171 17.06 14.25 -23.54
CA ALA A 171 16.39 15.49 -23.26
C ALA A 171 17.39 16.38 -22.50
N PRO A 172 17.52 17.67 -22.87
CA PRO A 172 18.51 18.53 -22.24
C PRO A 172 18.28 18.50 -20.73
N ALA A 173 19.24 17.95 -19.99
CA ALA A 173 19.12 17.83 -18.55
C ALA A 173 18.89 19.23 -17.97
N GLY A 174 17.79 19.40 -17.24
CA GLY A 174 17.48 20.67 -16.63
C GLY A 174 18.50 21.07 -15.58
N ARG A 175 18.39 22.30 -15.09
CA ARG A 175 19.37 22.89 -14.19
C ARG A 175 19.29 22.19 -12.84
N THR A 176 20.41 22.11 -12.12
CA THR A 176 20.41 21.68 -10.72
C THR A 176 20.20 22.89 -9.81
N LEU A 177 19.07 22.94 -9.10
CA LEU A 177 18.81 23.93 -8.05
C LEU A 177 19.17 23.31 -6.69
N ARG A 178 20.17 23.87 -6.01
CA ARG A 178 20.58 23.42 -4.67
C ARG A 178 19.81 24.17 -3.58
N VAL A 179 19.21 23.42 -2.66
CA VAL A 179 18.45 23.91 -1.50
C VAL A 179 19.16 23.49 -0.22
N GLY A 180 19.37 24.41 0.72
CA GLY A 180 20.18 24.14 1.90
C GLY A 180 20.53 25.38 2.70
N ALA A 181 21.06 25.19 3.91
CA ALA A 181 21.37 26.29 4.83
C ALA A 181 22.42 27.26 4.24
N GLU A 182 23.41 26.73 3.52
CA GLU A 182 24.47 27.52 2.86
C GLU A 182 24.21 27.76 1.36
N GLN A 183 23.21 27.10 0.78
CA GLN A 183 22.90 27.20 -0.65
C GLN A 183 22.20 28.51 -1.04
N ARG A 184 22.07 28.75 -2.35
CA ARG A 184 21.33 29.91 -2.89
C ARG A 184 19.86 29.91 -2.45
N PHE A 185 19.22 28.75 -2.47
CA PHE A 185 17.84 28.58 -2.03
C PHE A 185 17.86 28.01 -0.61
N LYS A 186 17.28 28.73 0.37
CA LYS A 186 17.31 28.31 1.78
C LYS A 186 16.20 27.31 2.14
N ALA A 187 15.18 27.17 1.30
CA ALA A 187 14.05 26.27 1.51
C ALA A 187 13.48 25.76 0.17
N PRO A 188 12.84 24.57 0.15
CA PRO A 188 12.26 23.99 -1.07
C PRO A 188 11.28 24.92 -1.80
N SER A 189 10.44 25.64 -1.08
CA SER A 189 9.52 26.64 -1.66
C SER A 189 10.22 27.72 -2.50
N ALA A 190 11.44 28.12 -2.13
CA ALA A 190 12.22 29.12 -2.86
C ALA A 190 12.79 28.57 -4.18
N ALA A 191 13.11 27.27 -4.25
CA ALA A 191 13.45 26.60 -5.51
C ALA A 191 12.19 26.37 -6.37
N ALA A 192 11.07 25.95 -5.76
CA ALA A 192 9.80 25.76 -6.46
C ALA A 192 9.31 27.01 -7.19
N ALA A 193 9.58 28.20 -6.63
CA ALA A 193 9.23 29.49 -7.22
C ALA A 193 10.00 29.85 -8.52
N VAL A 194 11.11 29.16 -8.83
CA VAL A 194 11.96 29.44 -10.00
C VAL A 194 12.31 28.21 -10.84
N ALA A 195 11.80 27.03 -10.46
CA ALA A 195 11.96 25.79 -11.18
C ALA A 195 11.37 25.88 -12.59
N GLN A 196 12.06 25.29 -13.56
CA GLN A 196 11.68 25.17 -14.96
C GLN A 196 11.59 23.69 -15.33
N ASP A 197 10.93 23.39 -16.45
CA ASP A 197 10.65 22.02 -16.85
C ASP A 197 11.95 21.21 -17.01
N GLY A 198 11.99 20.02 -16.42
CA GLY A 198 13.16 19.13 -16.39
C GLY A 198 14.24 19.48 -15.37
N ASP A 199 14.10 20.55 -14.56
CA ASP A 199 15.07 20.88 -13.51
C ASP A 199 15.19 19.75 -12.46
N THR A 200 16.38 19.60 -11.91
CA THR A 200 16.64 18.76 -10.72
C THR A 200 16.79 19.65 -9.50
N ILE A 201 16.06 19.37 -8.43
CA ILE A 201 16.15 20.05 -7.15
C ILE A 201 16.85 19.12 -6.16
N GLU A 202 18.04 19.51 -5.70
CA GLU A 202 18.80 18.81 -4.67
C GLU A 202 18.63 19.54 -3.34
N ILE A 203 18.05 18.85 -2.35
CA ILE A 203 17.71 19.39 -1.04
C ILE A 203 18.64 18.76 0.00
N GLU A 204 19.51 19.55 0.60
CA GLU A 204 20.41 19.11 1.67
C GLU A 204 19.63 18.50 2.84
N ALA A 205 20.24 17.52 3.51
CA ALA A 205 19.67 16.91 4.70
C ALA A 205 19.42 17.94 5.81
N GLY A 206 18.24 17.87 6.44
CA GLY A 206 17.84 18.80 7.50
C GLY A 206 16.33 19.01 7.57
N THR A 207 15.89 19.69 8.64
CA THR A 207 14.47 20.03 8.84
C THR A 207 14.14 21.40 8.25
N TYR A 208 13.05 21.47 7.50
CA TYR A 208 12.51 22.67 6.86
C TYR A 208 11.18 23.10 7.51
N PRO A 209 11.24 23.78 8.68
CA PRO A 209 10.09 23.96 9.57
C PRO A 209 9.04 24.93 9.00
N GLY A 210 7.89 24.38 8.67
CA GLY A 210 6.74 25.08 8.11
C GLY A 210 6.98 25.59 6.69
N ASP A 211 7.88 24.96 5.94
CA ASP A 211 8.02 25.19 4.49
C ASP A 211 7.01 24.32 3.72
N VAL A 212 6.34 24.94 2.75
CA VAL A 212 5.31 24.30 1.92
C VAL A 212 5.39 24.89 0.51
N ALA A 213 5.17 24.07 -0.52
CA ALA A 213 5.51 24.44 -1.89
C ALA A 213 4.45 24.02 -2.92
N VAL A 214 4.48 24.68 -4.07
CA VAL A 214 3.67 24.35 -5.26
C VAL A 214 4.62 24.15 -6.43
N TRP A 215 4.79 22.89 -6.85
CA TRP A 215 5.68 22.52 -7.95
C TRP A 215 4.90 22.56 -9.26
N SER A 216 5.15 23.59 -10.08
CA SER A 216 4.35 23.88 -11.28
C SER A 216 5.01 23.51 -12.60
N ALA A 217 6.32 23.26 -12.61
CA ALA A 217 7.08 22.85 -13.78
C ALA A 217 7.03 21.33 -13.97
N ASP A 218 7.08 20.89 -15.23
CA ASP A 218 6.98 19.49 -15.64
C ASP A 218 8.33 18.74 -15.53
N GLY A 219 8.32 17.42 -15.45
CA GLY A 219 9.51 16.57 -15.53
C GLY A 219 10.54 16.75 -14.41
N LEU A 220 10.14 17.33 -13.27
CA LEU A 220 11.06 17.63 -12.17
C LEU A 220 11.57 16.37 -11.47
N VAL A 221 12.83 16.41 -11.05
CA VAL A 221 13.40 15.45 -10.08
C VAL A 221 13.70 16.21 -8.79
N ILE A 222 12.96 15.94 -7.73
CA ILE A 222 13.09 16.62 -6.43
C ILE A 222 13.60 15.62 -5.41
N ARG A 223 14.82 15.80 -4.89
CA ARG A 223 15.46 14.80 -4.03
C ARG A 223 16.18 15.36 -2.81
N GLY A 224 16.10 14.64 -1.70
CA GLY A 224 17.05 14.74 -0.59
C GLY A 224 18.45 14.32 -1.03
N VAL A 225 19.49 15.02 -0.57
CA VAL A 225 20.90 14.69 -0.76
C VAL A 225 21.64 14.70 0.57
N ASP A 226 22.67 13.85 0.69
CA ASP A 226 23.50 13.66 1.88
C ASP A 226 22.74 13.30 3.18
N GLY A 227 21.49 12.83 3.05
CA GLY A 227 20.61 12.40 4.13
C GLY A 227 19.14 12.62 3.76
N VAL A 228 18.29 12.79 4.76
CA VAL A 228 16.84 13.03 4.58
C VAL A 228 16.53 14.52 4.67
N ALA A 229 15.78 15.02 3.68
CA ALA A 229 15.17 16.34 3.74
C ALA A 229 13.80 16.24 4.43
N HIS A 230 13.68 16.80 5.64
CA HIS A 230 12.48 16.68 6.47
C HIS A 230 11.60 17.93 6.40
N LEU A 231 10.40 17.77 5.85
CA LEU A 231 9.38 18.80 5.77
C LEU A 231 8.41 18.67 6.96
N ASP A 232 8.82 19.21 8.11
CA ASP A 232 7.93 19.44 9.26
C ASP A 232 7.00 20.62 8.94
N ALA A 233 5.78 20.36 8.44
CA ALA A 233 4.87 21.41 8.02
C ALA A 233 4.27 22.23 9.19
N ARG A 234 4.36 21.76 10.45
CA ARG A 234 3.81 22.46 11.64
C ARG A 234 2.35 22.89 11.50
N GLY A 235 1.51 22.04 10.91
CA GLY A 235 0.10 22.34 10.65
C GLY A 235 -0.16 23.32 9.49
N LYS A 236 0.87 23.74 8.75
CA LYS A 236 0.70 24.53 7.52
C LYS A 236 0.44 23.63 6.31
N SER A 237 0.03 24.26 5.21
CA SER A 237 -0.11 23.64 3.91
C SER A 237 -0.02 24.69 2.79
N ALA A 238 0.52 24.29 1.64
CA ALA A 238 0.35 25.00 0.39
C ALA A 238 -1.12 24.88 -0.06
N GLN A 239 -1.71 26.03 -0.40
CA GLN A 239 -3.06 26.17 -0.96
C GLN A 239 -4.20 25.54 -0.14
N GLN A 240 -4.04 25.31 1.17
CA GLN A 240 -4.99 24.54 1.99
C GLN A 240 -5.19 23.11 1.46
N LYS A 241 -4.10 22.45 1.01
CA LYS A 241 -4.14 21.10 0.41
C LYS A 241 -3.08 20.14 0.92
N ALA A 242 -1.81 20.54 0.93
CA ALA A 242 -0.70 19.64 1.23
C ALA A 242 0.57 20.37 1.64
N ILE A 243 1.61 19.64 2.10
CA ILE A 243 2.97 20.19 2.22
C ILE A 243 3.45 20.59 0.82
N TRP A 244 3.42 19.64 -0.11
CA TRP A 244 3.70 19.88 -1.53
C TRP A 244 2.47 19.63 -2.40
N VAL A 245 2.09 20.63 -3.19
CA VAL A 245 1.11 20.49 -4.28
C VAL A 245 1.88 20.37 -5.59
N ILE A 246 1.85 19.21 -6.21
CA ILE A 246 2.56 18.93 -7.47
C ILE A 246 1.55 19.08 -8.62
N ARG A 247 1.72 20.13 -9.42
CA ARG A 247 0.91 20.43 -10.60
C ARG A 247 1.59 20.04 -11.90
N GLY A 248 2.91 20.09 -11.92
CA GLY A 248 3.70 19.65 -13.05
C GLY A 248 3.51 18.17 -13.34
N ALA A 249 3.65 17.80 -14.60
CA ALA A 249 3.64 16.43 -15.07
C ALA A 249 4.94 15.69 -14.69
N ASP A 250 4.90 14.36 -14.69
CA ASP A 250 6.02 13.42 -14.67
C ASP A 250 7.10 13.72 -13.61
N THR A 251 6.65 14.16 -12.43
CA THR A 251 7.53 14.52 -11.31
C THR A 251 8.01 13.29 -10.55
N THR A 252 9.30 13.27 -10.20
CA THR A 252 9.92 12.27 -9.32
C THR A 252 10.29 12.92 -7.98
N VAL A 253 9.95 12.28 -6.87
CA VAL A 253 10.30 12.68 -5.50
C VAL A 253 11.10 11.57 -4.80
N GLU A 254 12.27 11.91 -4.24
CA GLU A 254 13.19 10.94 -3.63
C GLU A 254 13.76 11.40 -2.28
N HIS A 255 13.91 10.51 -1.29
CA HIS A 255 14.62 10.82 -0.02
C HIS A 255 14.07 12.03 0.76
N VAL A 256 12.75 12.25 0.71
CA VAL A 256 12.06 13.34 1.44
C VAL A 256 11.12 12.75 2.49
N GLU A 257 11.11 13.37 3.67
CA GLU A 257 10.21 13.05 4.79
C GLU A 257 9.14 14.15 4.92
N PHE A 258 7.88 13.77 5.06
CA PHE A 258 6.72 14.64 5.03
C PHE A 258 5.91 14.50 6.31
N SER A 259 5.78 15.56 7.12
CA SER A 259 5.03 15.47 8.38
C SER A 259 4.22 16.69 8.78
N GLY A 260 3.20 16.45 9.61
CA GLY A 260 2.48 17.49 10.33
C GLY A 260 1.51 18.35 9.49
N CYS A 261 1.18 17.97 8.25
CA CYS A 261 0.22 18.72 7.43
C CYS A 261 -1.20 18.69 8.01
N ARG A 262 -1.83 19.86 8.19
CA ARG A 262 -3.22 20.00 8.67
C ARG A 262 -3.97 21.03 7.82
N VAL A 263 -5.26 20.82 7.59
CA VAL A 263 -6.15 21.78 6.90
C VAL A 263 -7.56 21.77 7.51
N PRO A 264 -8.36 22.83 7.33
CA PRO A 264 -9.70 22.92 7.94
C PRO A 264 -10.70 21.83 7.53
N ASP A 265 -10.54 21.24 6.34
CA ASP A 265 -11.39 20.15 5.82
C ASP A 265 -10.86 18.75 6.13
N LYS A 266 -9.80 18.64 6.97
CA LYS A 266 -9.17 17.39 7.42
C LYS A 266 -8.54 16.54 6.31
N ASN A 267 -8.20 17.14 5.18
CA ASN A 267 -7.76 16.44 3.97
C ASN A 267 -6.28 16.72 3.59
N GLY A 268 -5.48 17.21 4.52
CA GLY A 268 -4.14 17.77 4.31
C GLY A 268 -3.07 16.72 4.04
N ALA A 269 -2.55 16.67 2.82
CA ALA A 269 -1.61 15.63 2.41
C ALA A 269 -0.12 15.98 2.64
N GLY A 270 0.76 14.99 2.72
CA GLY A 270 2.19 15.18 2.45
C GLY A 270 2.40 15.67 1.02
N ILE A 271 1.91 14.89 0.06
CA ILE A 271 1.82 15.29 -1.37
C ILE A 271 0.37 15.30 -1.84
N ARG A 272 -0.06 16.43 -2.43
CA ARG A 272 -1.25 16.49 -3.30
C ARG A 272 -0.82 16.50 -4.76
N GLN A 273 -1.06 15.40 -5.47
CA GLN A 273 -0.79 15.30 -6.90
C GLN A 273 -1.98 15.85 -7.69
N GLU A 274 -1.78 16.98 -8.38
CA GLU A 274 -2.72 17.56 -9.35
C GLU A 274 -2.29 17.29 -10.80
N GLY A 275 -0.97 17.16 -11.06
CA GLY A 275 -0.40 16.84 -12.38
C GLY A 275 -0.50 15.37 -12.78
N ARG A 276 -0.19 15.09 -14.05
CA ARG A 276 -0.06 13.73 -14.60
C ARG A 276 1.27 13.10 -14.19
N GLY A 277 1.33 11.83 -13.82
CA GLY A 277 2.60 11.15 -13.59
C GLY A 277 3.25 11.53 -12.27
N LEU A 278 3.44 10.54 -11.39
CA LEU A 278 4.16 10.74 -10.14
C LEU A 278 5.00 9.49 -9.82
N VAL A 279 6.27 9.71 -9.51
CA VAL A 279 7.13 8.69 -8.91
C VAL A 279 7.57 9.14 -7.53
N VAL A 280 7.36 8.30 -6.52
CA VAL A 280 7.82 8.51 -5.14
C VAL A 280 8.69 7.32 -4.74
N ARG A 281 9.94 7.58 -4.34
CA ARG A 281 10.86 6.54 -3.86
C ARG A 281 11.64 6.96 -2.63
N HIS A 282 11.93 6.04 -1.71
CA HIS A 282 12.71 6.32 -0.50
C HIS A 282 12.17 7.48 0.36
N CYS A 283 10.85 7.69 0.37
CA CYS A 283 10.21 8.77 1.11
C CYS A 283 9.48 8.25 2.36
N LEU A 284 9.31 9.11 3.36
CA LEU A 284 8.59 8.82 4.59
C LEU A 284 7.42 9.81 4.75
N PHE A 285 6.22 9.31 5.02
CA PHE A 285 5.02 10.13 5.18
C PHE A 285 4.34 9.81 6.52
N HIS A 286 4.36 10.75 7.46
CA HIS A 286 3.78 10.50 8.77
C HIS A 286 3.13 11.68 9.45
N ASP A 287 2.20 11.38 10.35
CA ASP A 287 1.51 12.39 11.16
C ASP A 287 0.89 13.53 10.32
N ASN A 288 0.51 13.25 9.07
CA ASN A 288 -0.31 14.13 8.22
C ASN A 288 -1.80 13.73 8.35
N GLU A 289 -2.69 14.46 7.69
CA GLU A 289 -4.07 13.96 7.52
C GLU A 289 -4.09 12.92 6.40
N ASN A 290 -3.45 13.16 5.26
CA ASN A 290 -3.14 12.14 4.26
C ASN A 290 -1.62 12.01 4.03
N GLY A 291 -1.11 10.82 3.70
CA GLY A 291 0.27 10.70 3.22
C GLY A 291 0.40 11.25 1.78
N ILE A 292 -0.23 10.56 0.82
CA ILE A 292 -0.41 11.03 -0.55
C ILE A 292 -1.89 11.05 -0.91
N LEU A 293 -2.32 12.10 -1.60
CA LEU A 293 -3.67 12.25 -2.17
C LEU A 293 -3.58 12.71 -3.63
N THR A 294 -3.96 11.85 -4.58
CA THR A 294 -3.95 12.22 -6.01
C THR A 294 -5.31 12.71 -6.51
N GLY A 295 -5.29 13.54 -7.54
CA GLY A 295 -6.45 13.83 -8.39
C GLY A 295 -6.85 12.66 -9.29
N ALA A 296 -7.75 12.93 -10.22
CA ALA A 296 -8.18 12.00 -11.26
C ALA A 296 -7.67 12.45 -12.64
N ASP A 297 -6.85 11.62 -13.28
CA ASP A 297 -6.43 11.73 -14.67
C ASP A 297 -6.24 10.32 -15.22
N SER A 298 -7.10 9.91 -16.16
CA SER A 298 -7.10 8.56 -16.74
C SER A 298 -5.87 8.23 -17.59
N GLN A 299 -4.94 9.17 -17.77
CA GLN A 299 -3.64 9.00 -18.43
C GLN A 299 -2.45 9.00 -17.44
N SER A 300 -2.68 9.26 -16.15
CA SER A 300 -1.64 9.34 -15.13
C SER A 300 -1.20 7.96 -14.64
N ASP A 301 0.10 7.73 -14.51
CA ASP A 301 0.67 6.57 -13.82
C ASP A 301 1.30 7.02 -12.49
N VAL A 302 1.09 6.25 -11.44
CA VAL A 302 1.66 6.52 -10.11
C VAL A 302 2.50 5.34 -9.66
N LEU A 303 3.79 5.57 -9.43
CA LEU A 303 4.71 4.61 -8.82
C LEU A 303 5.09 5.09 -7.42
N VAL A 304 4.82 4.27 -6.42
CA VAL A 304 5.33 4.44 -5.06
C VAL A 304 6.16 3.21 -4.73
N GLU A 305 7.45 3.40 -4.45
CA GLU A 305 8.35 2.30 -4.11
C GLU A 305 9.27 2.61 -2.94
N GLN A 306 9.67 1.57 -2.20
CA GLN A 306 10.70 1.69 -1.16
C GLN A 306 10.45 2.84 -0.16
N SER A 307 9.17 3.09 0.16
CA SER A 307 8.70 4.24 0.92
C SER A 307 7.82 3.80 2.10
N GLU A 308 7.72 4.64 3.12
CA GLU A 308 7.04 4.33 4.38
C GLU A 308 5.91 5.32 4.69
N PHE A 309 4.80 4.80 5.20
CA PHE A 309 3.60 5.58 5.53
C PHE A 309 3.09 5.16 6.90
N HIS A 310 3.04 6.07 7.88
CA HIS A 310 2.50 5.74 9.20
C HIS A 310 1.81 6.87 9.94
N HIS A 311 0.84 6.56 10.79
CA HIS A 311 0.19 7.55 11.67
C HIS A 311 -0.49 8.72 10.92
N ASN A 312 -0.70 8.61 9.61
CA ASN A 312 -1.52 9.57 8.88
C ASN A 312 -3.02 9.28 9.15
N GLY A 313 -3.82 10.33 9.13
CA GLY A 313 -5.27 10.25 9.33
C GLY A 313 -5.76 11.25 10.38
N ALA A 314 -6.94 11.80 10.11
CA ALA A 314 -7.66 12.74 10.96
C ALA A 314 -8.67 12.06 11.92
N GLY A 315 -8.75 10.72 11.92
CA GLY A 315 -9.71 9.96 12.72
C GLY A 315 -11.16 10.03 12.20
N ASP A 316 -11.34 10.25 10.89
CA ASP A 316 -12.64 10.55 10.28
C ASP A 316 -13.16 9.50 9.28
N GLY A 317 -12.30 8.58 8.82
CA GLY A 317 -12.63 7.53 7.84
C GLY A 317 -12.34 7.90 6.38
N TYR A 318 -12.06 9.18 6.11
CA TYR A 318 -11.89 9.75 4.76
C TYR A 318 -10.44 10.13 4.43
N SER A 319 -9.59 10.13 5.44
CA SER A 319 -8.17 10.47 5.38
C SER A 319 -7.32 9.20 5.57
N HIS A 320 -6.25 9.04 4.79
CA HIS A 320 -5.57 7.74 4.60
C HIS A 320 -4.04 7.88 4.52
N ASN A 321 -3.30 6.80 4.77
CA ASN A 321 -1.87 6.75 4.45
C ASN A 321 -1.63 6.99 2.95
N LEU A 322 -2.42 6.35 2.09
CA LEU A 322 -2.31 6.50 0.63
C LEU A 322 -3.69 6.51 -0.03
N TYR A 323 -4.02 7.59 -0.75
CA TYR A 323 -5.21 7.71 -1.57
C TYR A 323 -4.82 8.01 -3.03
N ILE A 324 -5.04 7.01 -3.88
CA ILE A 324 -4.88 7.14 -5.34
C ILE A 324 -6.26 7.29 -5.98
N GLY A 325 -6.45 8.39 -6.70
CA GLY A 325 -7.65 8.71 -7.45
C GLY A 325 -7.83 7.84 -8.71
N ARG A 326 -8.70 8.28 -9.62
CA ARG A 326 -8.97 7.58 -10.89
C ARG A 326 -7.84 7.87 -11.88
N VAL A 327 -6.81 7.02 -11.84
CA VAL A 327 -5.60 7.10 -12.68
C VAL A 327 -5.51 5.93 -13.67
N ARG A 328 -4.57 5.96 -14.62
CA ARG A 328 -4.31 4.84 -15.55
C ARG A 328 -3.77 3.63 -14.81
N SER A 329 -2.62 3.80 -14.15
CA SER A 329 -2.04 2.73 -13.35
C SER A 329 -1.49 3.22 -12.02
N PHE A 330 -1.47 2.31 -11.06
CA PHE A 330 -0.85 2.50 -9.75
C PHE A 330 0.02 1.29 -9.43
N THR A 331 1.27 1.53 -9.03
CA THR A 331 2.18 0.50 -8.51
C THR A 331 2.65 0.89 -7.11
N LEU A 332 2.47 -0.02 -6.14
CA LEU A 332 3.05 0.05 -4.81
C LEU A 332 3.99 -1.14 -4.63
N ARG A 333 5.30 -0.89 -4.43
CA ARG A 333 6.25 -2.01 -4.22
C ARG A 333 7.34 -1.74 -3.19
N PHE A 334 7.66 -2.76 -2.41
CA PHE A 334 8.72 -2.71 -1.39
C PHE A 334 8.48 -1.64 -0.31
N CYS A 335 7.22 -1.23 -0.10
CA CYS A 335 6.83 -0.21 0.86
C CYS A 335 6.38 -0.80 2.20
N SER A 336 6.42 0.02 3.25
CA SER A 336 5.72 -0.20 4.51
C SER A 336 4.55 0.79 4.61
N SER A 337 3.35 0.33 4.95
CA SER A 337 2.23 1.21 5.31
C SER A 337 1.54 0.64 6.54
N HIS A 338 1.46 1.44 7.60
CA HIS A 338 0.96 0.97 8.89
C HIS A 338 0.26 2.06 9.71
N HIS A 339 -0.48 1.63 10.74
CA HIS A 339 -1.05 2.52 11.77
C HIS A 339 -1.81 3.75 11.21
N ALA A 340 -2.67 3.56 10.20
CA ALA A 340 -3.56 4.64 9.79
C ALA A 340 -4.53 4.98 10.94
N ARG A 341 -4.71 6.28 11.19
CA ARG A 341 -5.54 6.82 12.28
C ARG A 341 -6.99 6.87 11.81
N THR A 342 -7.66 5.72 11.92
CA THR A 342 -8.84 5.36 11.12
C THR A 342 -8.47 5.38 9.62
N GLY A 343 -9.42 5.36 8.69
CA GLY A 343 -9.10 5.40 7.25
C GLY A 343 -8.50 4.08 6.75
N HIS A 344 -7.55 4.13 5.81
CA HIS A 344 -7.00 2.92 5.15
C HIS A 344 -5.47 3.01 5.00
N LEU A 345 -4.79 1.86 4.96
CA LEU A 345 -3.36 1.80 4.66
C LEU A 345 -3.08 2.06 3.17
N VAL A 346 -3.97 1.59 2.28
CA VAL A 346 -3.95 1.85 0.83
C VAL A 346 -5.38 1.95 0.28
N LYS A 347 -5.72 3.06 -0.41
CA LYS A 347 -6.94 3.21 -1.22
C LYS A 347 -6.57 3.54 -2.67
N SER A 348 -7.11 2.83 -3.66
CA SER A 348 -6.83 3.10 -5.08
C SER A 348 -8.07 2.96 -5.97
N ARG A 349 -8.33 3.97 -6.81
CA ARG A 349 -9.33 3.93 -7.89
C ARG A 349 -8.69 3.80 -9.29
N ALA A 350 -7.41 3.43 -9.37
CA ALA A 350 -6.70 3.23 -10.64
C ALA A 350 -7.34 2.13 -11.50
N GLN A 351 -7.35 2.30 -12.83
CA GLN A 351 -7.84 1.28 -13.77
C GLN A 351 -7.04 -0.02 -13.70
N ALA A 352 -5.73 0.08 -13.42
CA ALA A 352 -4.86 -1.02 -13.07
C ALA A 352 -4.09 -0.74 -11.76
N SER A 353 -4.09 -1.69 -10.83
CA SER A 353 -3.35 -1.58 -9.55
C SER A 353 -2.41 -2.77 -9.35
N SER A 354 -1.13 -2.51 -9.11
CA SER A 354 -0.10 -3.52 -8.80
C SER A 354 0.43 -3.28 -7.39
N ILE A 355 -0.04 -4.05 -6.42
CA ILE A 355 0.36 -3.97 -5.01
C ILE A 355 1.26 -5.18 -4.74
N LEU A 356 2.58 -4.97 -4.78
CA LEU A 356 3.58 -6.02 -4.92
C LEU A 356 4.63 -5.98 -3.81
N TYR A 357 4.79 -7.05 -3.03
CA TYR A 357 5.90 -7.21 -2.09
C TYR A 357 6.00 -6.08 -1.05
N ASN A 358 4.90 -5.74 -0.38
CA ASN A 358 4.84 -4.71 0.67
C ASN A 358 4.59 -5.31 2.06
N ARG A 359 4.85 -4.52 3.10
CA ARG A 359 4.38 -4.74 4.48
C ARG A 359 3.22 -3.79 4.77
N LEU A 360 2.03 -4.34 4.98
CA LEU A 360 0.80 -3.59 5.18
C LEU A 360 0.14 -4.08 6.47
N MET A 361 0.36 -3.37 7.59
CA MET A 361 0.07 -3.88 8.93
C MET A 361 -0.49 -2.82 9.86
N ASP A 362 -1.45 -3.16 10.69
CA ASP A 362 -1.83 -2.34 11.86
C ASP A 362 -0.94 -2.63 13.07
N GLU A 363 -0.30 -3.81 13.13
CA GLU A 363 0.36 -4.34 14.33
C GLU A 363 -0.61 -4.41 15.53
N ALA A 364 -0.13 -4.22 16.75
CA ALA A 364 -0.91 -4.43 17.97
C ALA A 364 -2.00 -3.36 18.17
N ASP A 365 -1.82 -2.19 17.56
CA ASP A 365 -2.51 -0.98 17.97
C ASP A 365 -2.96 -0.06 16.80
N GLY A 366 -2.53 -0.30 15.56
CA GLY A 366 -3.09 0.35 14.38
C GLY A 366 -4.63 0.19 14.28
N THR A 367 -5.26 1.25 13.79
CA THR A 367 -6.72 1.43 13.77
C THR A 367 -7.28 1.50 12.35
N SER A 368 -6.59 0.95 11.35
CA SER A 368 -7.08 1.04 9.98
C SER A 368 -8.45 0.36 9.82
N SER A 369 -9.25 0.88 8.90
CA SER A 369 -10.55 0.30 8.53
C SER A 369 -10.30 -0.86 7.58
N TYR A 370 -9.85 -0.57 6.36
CA TYR A 370 -9.34 -1.53 5.39
C TYR A 370 -7.81 -1.42 5.28
N VAL A 371 -7.13 -2.56 5.12
CA VAL A 371 -5.71 -2.58 4.74
C VAL A 371 -5.56 -2.14 3.28
N ILE A 372 -6.35 -2.74 2.39
CA ILE A 372 -6.40 -2.37 0.97
C ILE A 372 -7.85 -2.15 0.56
N ASP A 373 -8.14 -1.00 -0.06
CA ASP A 373 -9.43 -0.72 -0.68
C ASP A 373 -9.28 -0.36 -2.15
N LEU A 374 -10.00 -1.10 -3.00
CA LEU A 374 -10.04 -0.95 -4.45
C LEU A 374 -11.50 -0.65 -4.88
N PRO A 375 -12.05 0.51 -4.50
CA PRO A 375 -13.50 0.71 -4.48
C PRO A 375 -14.15 0.77 -5.87
N ASP A 376 -13.42 1.25 -6.88
CA ASP A 376 -13.86 1.26 -8.29
C ASP A 376 -13.49 -0.04 -9.05
N GLY A 377 -12.85 -1.00 -8.38
CA GLY A 377 -12.28 -2.20 -9.03
C GLY A 377 -11.13 -1.83 -9.97
N GLY A 378 -11.08 -2.43 -11.17
CA GLY A 378 -9.93 -2.32 -12.07
C GLY A 378 -9.09 -3.59 -12.07
N ARG A 379 -8.23 -3.80 -13.08
CA ARG A 379 -7.31 -4.95 -13.13
C ARG A 379 -6.31 -4.85 -11.99
N SER A 380 -6.48 -5.67 -10.97
CA SER A 380 -5.76 -5.53 -9.70
C SER A 380 -4.95 -6.79 -9.36
N VAL A 381 -3.66 -6.59 -9.12
CA VAL A 381 -2.68 -7.64 -8.85
C VAL A 381 -2.08 -7.38 -7.46
N ILE A 382 -2.42 -8.23 -6.49
CA ILE A 382 -1.96 -8.16 -5.10
C ILE A 382 -1.06 -9.37 -4.88
N VAL A 383 0.27 -9.20 -5.00
CA VAL A 383 1.25 -10.30 -5.03
C VAL A 383 2.29 -10.16 -3.92
N GLY A 384 2.52 -11.23 -3.16
CA GLY A 384 3.70 -11.34 -2.30
C GLY A 384 3.73 -10.36 -1.12
N ASN A 385 2.59 -9.78 -0.74
CA ASN A 385 2.51 -8.83 0.37
C ASN A 385 2.35 -9.55 1.71
N ILE A 386 2.90 -8.94 2.75
CA ILE A 386 2.67 -9.33 4.13
C ILE A 386 1.58 -8.39 4.67
N ILE A 387 0.39 -8.95 4.93
CA ILE A 387 -0.82 -8.22 5.32
C ILE A 387 -1.19 -8.63 6.74
N GLN A 388 -1.24 -7.68 7.67
CA GLN A 388 -1.80 -7.90 9.00
C GLN A 388 -2.96 -6.91 9.22
N HIS A 389 -4.07 -7.43 9.73
CA HIS A 389 -5.28 -6.66 10.04
C HIS A 389 -5.45 -6.71 11.56
N GLY A 390 -5.22 -5.56 12.20
CA GLY A 390 -4.94 -5.50 13.63
C GLY A 390 -6.14 -5.77 14.53
N PRO A 391 -5.91 -6.07 15.82
CA PRO A 391 -6.98 -6.35 16.77
C PRO A 391 -7.88 -5.12 17.02
N ARG A 392 -7.39 -3.90 16.75
CA ARG A 392 -8.15 -2.63 16.85
C ARG A 392 -8.75 -2.16 15.53
N ALA A 393 -8.60 -2.91 14.43
CA ALA A 393 -9.08 -2.50 13.12
C ALA A 393 -10.62 -2.33 13.09
N GLU A 394 -11.10 -1.23 12.54
CA GLU A 394 -12.51 -0.83 12.63
C GLU A 394 -13.42 -1.74 11.78
N ASN A 395 -12.97 -2.13 10.59
CA ASN A 395 -13.74 -2.95 9.67
C ASN A 395 -13.37 -4.43 9.77
N GLY A 396 -14.28 -5.32 9.40
CA GLY A 396 -14.04 -6.77 9.33
C GLY A 396 -13.43 -7.25 8.02
N LEU A 397 -13.15 -6.37 7.07
CA LEU A 397 -12.59 -6.71 5.77
C LEU A 397 -11.14 -6.22 5.68
N ALA A 398 -10.19 -7.08 5.30
CA ALA A 398 -8.81 -6.63 5.10
C ALA A 398 -8.61 -6.02 3.71
N VAL A 399 -9.12 -6.70 2.67
CA VAL A 399 -9.10 -6.27 1.27
C VAL A 399 -10.53 -6.10 0.75
N SER A 400 -10.85 -4.89 0.32
CA SER A 400 -12.13 -4.51 -0.30
C SER A 400 -11.95 -4.31 -1.81
N TYR A 401 -12.86 -4.86 -2.62
CA TYR A 401 -12.84 -4.71 -4.08
C TYR A 401 -14.24 -4.42 -4.65
N GLY A 402 -14.34 -3.33 -5.43
CA GLY A 402 -15.56 -2.93 -6.13
C GLY A 402 -16.65 -2.34 -5.22
N ALA A 403 -16.34 -2.03 -3.96
CA ALA A 403 -17.32 -1.62 -2.94
C ALA A 403 -18.09 -0.32 -3.27
N GLU A 404 -17.51 0.59 -4.05
CA GLU A 404 -18.18 1.82 -4.50
C GLU A 404 -18.77 1.69 -5.92
N GLY A 405 -18.97 0.45 -6.40
CA GLY A 405 -19.75 0.16 -7.61
C GLY A 405 -18.95 -0.33 -8.83
N ALA A 406 -17.70 -0.76 -8.66
CA ALA A 406 -16.91 -1.44 -9.71
C ALA A 406 -16.88 -0.66 -11.05
N LYS A 407 -16.54 0.63 -10.98
CA LYS A 407 -16.68 1.62 -12.07
C LYS A 407 -15.63 1.57 -13.19
N ASN A 408 -14.55 0.79 -13.02
CA ASN A 408 -13.50 0.66 -14.04
C ASN A 408 -13.86 -0.42 -15.09
N ASP A 409 -13.45 -0.23 -16.34
CA ASP A 409 -13.89 -1.07 -17.48
C ASP A 409 -13.50 -2.55 -17.32
N LEU A 410 -12.29 -2.81 -16.83
CA LEU A 410 -11.82 -4.15 -16.48
C LEU A 410 -12.11 -4.45 -15.00
N GLN A 411 -12.69 -5.61 -14.74
CA GLN A 411 -13.04 -6.07 -13.41
C GLN A 411 -12.38 -7.43 -13.17
N GLU A 412 -11.09 -7.39 -12.83
CA GLU A 412 -10.22 -8.54 -12.62
C GLU A 412 -9.42 -8.38 -11.31
N LEU A 413 -9.39 -9.39 -10.44
CA LEU A 413 -8.65 -9.37 -9.18
C LEU A 413 -7.83 -10.65 -9.00
N PHE A 414 -6.52 -10.48 -8.84
CA PHE A 414 -5.57 -11.57 -8.61
C PHE A 414 -4.89 -11.35 -7.26
N VAL A 415 -5.19 -12.21 -6.29
CA VAL A 415 -4.63 -12.15 -4.93
C VAL A 415 -3.76 -13.38 -4.72
N VAL A 416 -2.45 -13.20 -4.86
CA VAL A 416 -1.50 -14.31 -5.07
C VAL A 416 -0.36 -14.26 -4.07
N ASN A 417 -0.06 -15.38 -3.41
CA ASN A 417 1.13 -15.51 -2.57
C ASN A 417 1.25 -14.45 -1.46
N ASN A 418 0.15 -13.96 -0.90
CA ASN A 418 0.19 -13.06 0.25
C ASN A 418 0.21 -13.86 1.56
N THR A 419 0.85 -13.32 2.59
CA THR A 419 0.73 -13.84 3.97
C THR A 419 -0.19 -12.92 4.74
N CYS A 420 -1.32 -13.45 5.20
CA CYS A 420 -2.45 -12.66 5.69
C CYS A 420 -2.82 -13.09 7.11
N VAL A 421 -2.68 -12.20 8.08
CA VAL A 421 -2.96 -12.46 9.50
C VAL A 421 -4.04 -11.51 9.98
N ASN A 422 -5.21 -12.04 10.33
CA ASN A 422 -6.32 -11.26 10.90
C ASN A 422 -6.40 -11.51 12.40
N GLU A 423 -6.13 -10.48 13.20
CA GLU A 423 -6.07 -10.55 14.66
C GLU A 423 -7.33 -9.99 15.33
N ARG A 424 -8.36 -9.64 14.54
CA ARG A 424 -9.66 -9.21 15.06
C ARG A 424 -10.38 -10.37 15.74
N ALA A 425 -10.91 -10.11 16.93
CA ALA A 425 -11.75 -11.08 17.64
C ALA A 425 -13.09 -11.35 16.93
N ALA A 426 -13.64 -10.32 16.26
CA ALA A 426 -14.86 -10.44 15.47
C ALA A 426 -14.57 -10.98 14.07
N ALA A 427 -15.39 -11.94 13.62
CA ALA A 427 -15.21 -12.61 12.34
C ALA A 427 -15.19 -11.65 11.14
N GLY A 428 -14.31 -11.94 10.18
CA GLY A 428 -14.06 -11.07 9.02
C GLY A 428 -13.97 -11.81 7.69
N SER A 429 -13.50 -11.08 6.66
CA SER A 429 -13.10 -11.64 5.37
C SER A 429 -11.77 -11.05 4.94
N PHE A 430 -10.86 -11.88 4.46
CA PHE A 430 -9.57 -11.42 3.95
C PHE A 430 -9.78 -10.65 2.65
N VAL A 431 -10.52 -11.24 1.69
CA VAL A 431 -10.98 -10.54 0.47
C VAL A 431 -12.50 -10.47 0.44
N ARG A 432 -13.06 -9.27 0.26
CA ARG A 432 -14.46 -9.03 -0.07
C ARG A 432 -14.58 -8.47 -1.47
N VAL A 433 -15.44 -9.08 -2.27
CA VAL A 433 -15.68 -8.72 -3.67
C VAL A 433 -17.15 -8.38 -3.88
N THR A 434 -17.40 -7.23 -4.49
CA THR A 434 -18.72 -6.80 -4.97
C THR A 434 -18.83 -6.97 -6.48
N GLY A 435 -20.03 -7.28 -6.98
CA GLY A 435 -20.28 -7.49 -8.41
C GLY A 435 -19.93 -8.90 -8.91
N LYS A 436 -19.47 -9.00 -10.16
CA LYS A 436 -19.07 -10.27 -10.80
C LYS A 436 -17.71 -10.15 -11.55
N PRO A 437 -16.63 -9.65 -10.93
CA PRO A 437 -15.30 -9.66 -11.53
C PRO A 437 -14.77 -11.07 -11.75
N THR A 438 -13.76 -11.20 -12.61
CA THR A 438 -12.89 -12.37 -12.68
C THR A 438 -11.95 -12.35 -11.48
N VAL A 439 -12.04 -13.32 -10.57
CA VAL A 439 -11.24 -13.33 -9.33
C VAL A 439 -10.49 -14.64 -9.16
N ARG A 440 -9.20 -14.56 -8.87
CA ARG A 440 -8.34 -15.71 -8.55
C ARG A 440 -7.53 -15.44 -7.27
N VAL A 441 -7.79 -16.22 -6.22
CA VAL A 441 -7.10 -16.14 -4.92
C VAL A 441 -6.23 -17.40 -4.76
N VAL A 442 -4.91 -17.28 -4.97
CA VAL A 442 -4.01 -18.42 -5.16
C VAL A 442 -2.80 -18.38 -4.22
N ASN A 443 -2.40 -19.51 -3.65
CA ASN A 443 -1.17 -19.64 -2.84
C ASN A 443 -1.07 -18.69 -1.62
N ASN A 444 -2.16 -18.17 -1.06
CA ASN A 444 -2.07 -17.29 0.11
C ASN A 444 -2.02 -18.09 1.42
N ILE A 445 -1.33 -17.57 2.44
CA ILE A 445 -1.50 -18.01 3.83
C ILE A 445 -2.57 -17.13 4.47
N VAL A 446 -3.57 -17.71 5.12
CA VAL A 446 -4.65 -16.97 5.79
C VAL A 446 -4.84 -17.49 7.22
N VAL A 447 -4.60 -16.61 8.19
CA VAL A 447 -4.63 -16.89 9.65
C VAL A 447 -5.68 -16.00 10.32
N GLY A 448 -6.35 -16.54 11.34
CA GLY A 448 -7.34 -15.83 12.15
C GLY A 448 -8.79 -16.19 11.82
N THR A 449 -9.74 -15.53 12.50
CA THR A 449 -11.19 -15.77 12.32
C THR A 449 -11.70 -15.05 11.08
N THR A 450 -11.27 -15.50 9.90
CA THR A 450 -11.57 -14.83 8.63
C THR A 450 -11.88 -15.82 7.51
N THR A 451 -12.87 -15.51 6.67
CA THR A 451 -13.02 -16.22 5.38
C THR A 451 -11.95 -15.77 4.40
N VAL A 452 -11.49 -16.65 3.51
CA VAL A 452 -10.45 -16.32 2.49
C VAL A 452 -11.00 -15.32 1.47
N LEU A 453 -12.13 -15.68 0.86
CA LEU A 453 -12.86 -14.90 -0.12
C LEU A 453 -14.33 -14.86 0.27
N ALA A 454 -14.98 -13.72 0.06
CA ALA A 454 -16.41 -13.58 0.16
C ALA A 454 -16.93 -12.72 -0.99
N GLY A 455 -17.83 -13.29 -1.80
CA GLY A 455 -18.14 -12.82 -3.16
C GLY A 455 -17.89 -13.94 -4.17
N GLY A 456 -18.02 -13.65 -5.45
CA GLY A 456 -17.69 -14.60 -6.52
C GLY A 456 -16.19 -14.66 -6.80
N GLY A 457 -15.67 -15.86 -7.10
CA GLY A 457 -14.28 -16.06 -7.49
C GLY A 457 -13.76 -17.48 -7.28
N GLU A 458 -12.56 -17.74 -7.80
CA GLU A 458 -11.84 -18.99 -7.62
C GLU A 458 -10.83 -18.86 -6.47
N THR A 459 -10.75 -19.89 -5.62
CA THR A 459 -9.75 -19.99 -4.56
C THR A 459 -8.97 -21.29 -4.69
N THR A 460 -7.65 -21.23 -4.86
CA THR A 460 -6.81 -22.40 -5.16
C THR A 460 -5.57 -22.44 -4.26
N ASN A 461 -5.28 -23.58 -3.65
CA ASN A 461 -4.03 -23.82 -2.90
C ASN A 461 -3.70 -22.76 -1.82
N ASN A 462 -4.71 -22.23 -1.13
CA ASN A 462 -4.50 -21.33 0.00
C ASN A 462 -4.34 -22.15 1.30
N LEU A 463 -3.32 -21.85 2.11
CA LEU A 463 -3.13 -22.47 3.43
C LEU A 463 -3.91 -21.67 4.48
N VAL A 464 -5.01 -22.25 4.96
CA VAL A 464 -5.89 -21.62 5.95
C VAL A 464 -5.76 -22.33 7.30
N GLY A 465 -5.58 -21.56 8.38
CA GLY A 465 -5.61 -22.09 9.75
C GLY A 465 -4.74 -21.32 10.74
N PRO A 466 -4.82 -21.65 12.04
CA PRO A 466 -4.14 -20.90 13.10
C PRO A 466 -2.62 -21.09 13.10
N ASN A 467 -2.12 -22.22 12.59
CA ASN A 467 -0.72 -22.65 12.73
C ASN A 467 -0.06 -22.92 11.37
N PRO A 468 0.22 -21.89 10.54
CA PRO A 468 0.94 -22.07 9.28
C PRO A 468 2.45 -22.37 9.48
N GLY A 469 2.96 -22.26 10.70
CA GLY A 469 4.36 -22.52 11.04
C GLY A 469 5.30 -21.33 10.83
N PHE A 470 4.85 -20.13 11.21
CA PHE A 470 5.69 -18.91 11.28
C PHE A 470 6.83 -19.04 12.31
N VAL A 471 7.88 -18.23 12.17
CA VAL A 471 9.04 -18.20 13.08
C VAL A 471 8.69 -17.55 14.42
N ASP A 472 8.17 -16.33 14.42
CA ASP A 472 7.69 -15.64 15.64
C ASP A 472 6.55 -14.68 15.30
N ALA A 473 5.33 -15.23 15.23
CA ALA A 473 4.13 -14.47 14.90
C ALA A 473 3.84 -13.33 15.88
N ALA A 474 4.20 -13.50 17.16
CA ALA A 474 4.00 -12.50 18.21
C ALA A 474 4.95 -11.28 18.08
N ARG A 475 5.96 -11.37 17.20
CA ARG A 475 6.84 -10.27 16.80
C ARG A 475 6.70 -9.89 15.32
N TYR A 476 5.59 -10.26 14.69
CA TYR A 476 5.32 -10.05 13.26
C TYR A 476 6.32 -10.74 12.31
N ASP A 477 7.12 -11.69 12.80
CA ASP A 477 8.03 -12.50 11.99
C ASP A 477 7.29 -13.69 11.35
N TYR A 478 6.62 -13.40 10.25
CA TYR A 478 5.85 -14.36 9.46
C TYR A 478 6.70 -15.14 8.44
N ARG A 479 8.05 -15.14 8.57
CA ARG A 479 8.90 -16.11 7.85
C ARG A 479 8.50 -17.53 8.23
N LEU A 480 8.68 -18.47 7.29
CA LEU A 480 8.24 -19.84 7.48
C LEU A 480 9.32 -20.66 8.16
N THR A 481 8.99 -21.41 9.22
CA THR A 481 9.89 -22.44 9.74
C THR A 481 10.08 -23.54 8.68
N ARG A 482 11.24 -24.23 8.70
CA ARG A 482 11.52 -25.38 7.81
C ARG A 482 10.51 -26.54 7.85
N HIS A 483 9.61 -26.55 8.85
CA HIS A 483 8.58 -27.56 9.05
C HIS A 483 7.18 -27.08 8.61
N SER A 484 7.05 -25.85 8.14
CA SER A 484 5.79 -25.32 7.62
C SER A 484 5.36 -26.08 6.35
N LYS A 485 4.08 -26.45 6.30
CA LYS A 485 3.44 -27.07 5.12
C LYS A 485 3.37 -26.12 3.91
N ALA A 486 3.66 -24.84 4.09
CA ALA A 486 3.71 -23.87 3.00
C ALA A 486 5.03 -23.92 2.21
N VAL A 487 6.11 -24.48 2.76
CA VAL A 487 7.44 -24.47 2.13
C VAL A 487 7.46 -25.39 0.91
N GLY A 488 7.75 -24.83 -0.26
CA GLY A 488 7.79 -25.53 -1.54
C GLY A 488 6.46 -26.11 -2.03
N ALA A 489 5.33 -25.66 -1.46
CA ALA A 489 3.99 -26.18 -1.71
C ALA A 489 3.10 -25.27 -2.60
N GLY A 490 3.64 -24.18 -3.13
CA GLY A 490 2.94 -23.30 -4.07
C GLY A 490 2.74 -23.95 -5.45
N VAL A 491 1.61 -23.68 -6.09
CA VAL A 491 1.30 -24.11 -7.46
C VAL A 491 1.46 -22.97 -8.45
N ASP A 492 1.42 -23.24 -9.76
CA ASP A 492 1.44 -22.18 -10.77
C ASP A 492 0.29 -21.17 -10.55
N SER A 493 0.66 -19.90 -10.40
CA SER A 493 -0.27 -18.78 -10.24
C SER A 493 -0.82 -18.28 -11.59
N GLY A 494 -0.24 -18.71 -12.71
CA GLY A 494 -0.65 -18.32 -14.06
C GLY A 494 -0.39 -16.85 -14.35
N ARG A 495 -1.32 -16.21 -15.07
CA ARG A 495 -1.15 -14.84 -15.58
C ARG A 495 -2.39 -13.96 -15.37
N ALA A 496 -2.18 -12.66 -15.44
CA ALA A 496 -3.19 -11.60 -15.54
C ALA A 496 -3.00 -10.90 -16.90
N GLY A 497 -3.67 -11.41 -17.94
CA GLY A 497 -3.32 -11.10 -19.32
C GLY A 497 -1.85 -11.46 -19.60
N ASP A 498 -1.06 -10.50 -20.07
CA ASP A 498 0.36 -10.70 -20.36
C ASP A 498 1.28 -10.64 -19.12
N VAL A 499 0.77 -10.31 -17.94
CA VAL A 499 1.57 -10.23 -16.70
C VAL A 499 1.64 -11.59 -16.01
N SER A 500 2.85 -12.09 -15.73
CA SER A 500 3.02 -13.28 -14.89
C SER A 500 2.67 -12.98 -13.43
N LEU A 501 1.93 -13.88 -12.78
CA LEU A 501 1.57 -13.78 -11.36
C LEU A 501 2.54 -14.52 -10.44
N GLU A 502 3.57 -15.16 -11.00
CA GLU A 502 4.64 -15.80 -10.22
C GLU A 502 5.44 -14.75 -9.42
N PRO A 503 5.49 -14.86 -8.07
CA PRO A 503 6.28 -13.95 -7.24
C PRO A 503 7.77 -14.00 -7.61
N ARG A 504 8.42 -12.83 -7.70
CA ARG A 504 9.85 -12.71 -8.03
C ARG A 504 10.71 -12.18 -6.88
N TYR A 505 10.08 -11.61 -5.86
CA TYR A 505 10.75 -11.00 -4.72
C TYR A 505 10.12 -11.47 -3.40
N TYR A 506 10.91 -11.33 -2.35
CA TYR A 506 10.46 -11.26 -0.96
C TYR A 506 10.58 -9.81 -0.50
N TYR A 507 9.60 -9.33 0.26
CA TYR A 507 9.76 -8.08 1.00
C TYR A 507 10.83 -8.24 2.08
N ARG A 508 11.61 -7.19 2.31
CA ARG A 508 12.60 -7.07 3.38
C ARG A 508 12.40 -5.73 4.07
N ASP A 509 12.16 -5.80 5.36
CA ASP A 509 12.01 -4.65 6.25
C ASP A 509 13.26 -3.73 6.22
N PRO A 510 13.12 -2.39 6.33
CA PRO A 510 11.87 -1.63 6.45
C PRO A 510 11.20 -1.27 5.11
N VAL A 511 11.96 -1.13 4.02
CA VAL A 511 11.42 -0.69 2.72
C VAL A 511 12.20 -1.24 1.52
N ALA A 512 12.42 -2.56 1.48
CA ALA A 512 13.24 -3.19 0.44
C ALA A 512 12.63 -4.47 -0.16
N GLY A 513 13.12 -4.80 -1.37
CA GLY A 513 12.91 -6.09 -2.01
C GLY A 513 14.19 -6.92 -1.96
N THR A 514 14.05 -8.25 -1.87
CA THR A 514 15.13 -9.21 -2.11
C THR A 514 14.66 -10.21 -3.17
N PRO A 515 15.39 -10.42 -4.27
CA PRO A 515 15.00 -11.41 -5.28
C PRO A 515 14.85 -12.80 -4.67
N ARG A 516 13.89 -13.59 -5.16
CA ARG A 516 13.82 -15.02 -4.83
C ARG A 516 15.04 -15.74 -5.42
N PRO A 517 15.63 -16.73 -4.72
CA PRO A 517 16.70 -17.54 -5.28
C PRO A 517 16.26 -18.29 -6.54
N ALA A 518 17.13 -18.36 -7.54
CA ALA A 518 16.85 -19.09 -8.78
C ALA A 518 16.63 -20.59 -8.50
N GLY A 519 15.55 -21.16 -9.05
CA GLY A 519 15.18 -22.56 -8.84
C GLY A 519 14.58 -22.87 -7.46
N GLU A 520 14.34 -21.87 -6.61
CA GLU A 520 13.56 -22.05 -5.38
C GLU A 520 12.13 -22.50 -5.73
N LYS A 521 11.64 -23.58 -5.12
CA LYS A 521 10.23 -23.95 -5.24
C LYS A 521 9.34 -22.85 -4.65
N LEU A 522 8.23 -22.57 -5.32
CA LEU A 522 7.27 -21.59 -4.82
C LEU A 522 6.72 -22.03 -3.46
N ASN A 523 6.74 -21.13 -2.48
CA ASN A 523 6.07 -21.34 -1.20
C ASN A 523 4.59 -20.93 -1.33
N ILE A 524 3.74 -21.39 -0.42
CA ILE A 524 2.47 -20.70 -0.13
C ILE A 524 2.81 -19.50 0.76
N GLY A 525 2.19 -18.34 0.51
CA GLY A 525 2.44 -17.10 1.22
C GLY A 525 3.57 -16.24 0.65
N ALA A 526 3.83 -15.13 1.35
CA ALA A 526 4.68 -14.03 0.91
C ALA A 526 6.13 -14.10 1.39
N CYS A 527 6.44 -14.99 2.35
CA CYS A 527 7.70 -14.98 3.07
C CYS A 527 8.61 -16.16 2.70
N PRO A 528 9.95 -16.01 2.81
CA PRO A 528 10.87 -17.12 2.63
C PRO A 528 10.76 -18.14 3.75
N ALA A 529 11.28 -19.34 3.49
CA ALA A 529 11.63 -20.26 4.57
C ALA A 529 12.84 -19.70 5.34
N GLY A 530 12.69 -19.53 6.65
CA GLY A 530 13.78 -19.19 7.56
C GLY A 530 14.78 -20.35 7.66
N GLY A 531 16.01 -20.10 7.21
CA GLY A 531 17.18 -20.86 7.66
C GLY A 531 17.37 -20.67 9.17
N LYS A 532 18.10 -21.62 9.79
CA LYS A 532 18.64 -21.42 11.14
C LYS A 532 19.78 -20.40 11.12
#